data_AF-A0A3B9RNY1-F1
#
_entry.id   AF-A0A3B9RNY1-F1
#
_cell.length_a   1.000
_cell.length_b   1.000
_cell.length_c   1.000
_cell.angle_alpha   90.00
_cell.angle_beta   90.00
_cell.angle_gamma   90.00
#
_symmetry.space_group_name_H-M   'P 1'
#
loop_
_entity.id
_entity.type
_entity.pdbx_description
1 polymer ?
#
loop_
_entity_poly.entity_id
_entity_poly.type
_entity_poly.pdbx_seq_one_letter_code
_entity_poly.pdbx_strand_id
1 'polypeptide(L)'
;WAIIASMFVGNIILAVINIPLAGVLVRVLAVPPRVLYPIVLGLTFIGTYAIASSVASFYLLLVFGIFGYLMTKASFPMSPFVLAVIVGTSMEQYFRRAYKISNGSMKIFTSSPICIILLILIVGSIFLPLIQKTFKKWKMQRQAQA
;
A
#
# COMPACT_ATOMS: atom_id res chain seq x y z
N TRP A 1 22.28 9.63 22.74
CA TRP A 1 23.42 9.51 21.80
C TRP A 1 23.66 8.08 21.33
N ALA A 2 23.83 7.09 22.21
CA ALA A 2 24.04 5.69 21.79
C ALA A 2 22.91 5.10 20.91
N ILE A 3 21.64 5.33 21.26
CA ILE A 3 20.48 4.83 20.46
C ILE A 3 20.49 5.44 19.05
N ILE A 4 20.66 6.76 18.96
CA ILE A 4 20.68 7.50 17.69
C ILE A 4 21.87 7.06 16.83
N ALA A 5 23.06 6.93 17.42
CA ALA A 5 24.24 6.41 16.74
C ALA A 5 24.05 4.97 16.24
N SER A 6 23.45 4.10 17.07
CA SER A 6 23.16 2.71 16.68
C SER A 6 22.13 2.60 15.55
N MET A 7 21.13 3.48 15.48
CA MET A 7 20.19 3.54 14.36
C MET A 7 20.88 3.99 13.07
N PHE A 8 21.83 4.92 13.17
CA PHE A 8 22.58 5.41 12.01
C PHE A 8 23.53 4.33 11.48
N VAL A 9 24.33 3.73 12.37
CA VAL A 9 25.23 2.61 12.03
C VAL A 9 24.43 1.40 11.53
N GLY A 10 23.32 1.07 12.18
CA GLY A 10 22.42 0.00 11.78
C GLY A 10 21.86 0.19 10.37
N ASN A 11 21.41 1.40 10.01
CA ASN A 11 20.94 1.69 8.65
C ASN A 11 22.05 1.61 7.60
N ILE A 12 23.28 2.03 7.94
CA ILE A 12 24.43 1.88 7.04
C ILE A 12 24.72 0.41 6.77
N ILE A 13 24.77 -0.42 7.82
CA ILE A 13 24.97 -1.87 7.69
C ILE A 13 23.81 -2.50 6.88
N LEU A 14 22.57 -2.13 7.18
CA LEU A 14 21.37 -2.56 6.44
C LEU A 14 21.46 -2.18 4.96
N ALA A 15 21.94 -0.97 4.63
CA ALA A 15 22.10 -0.54 3.25
C ALA A 15 23.19 -1.37 2.54
N VAL A 16 24.34 -1.58 3.19
CA VAL A 16 25.44 -2.40 2.66
C VAL A 16 24.99 -3.84 2.40
N ILE A 17 24.09 -4.38 3.23
CA ILE A 17 23.53 -5.73 3.04
C ILE A 17 22.41 -5.73 1.96
N ASN A 18 21.52 -4.74 1.97
CA ASN A 18 20.39 -4.69 1.04
C ASN A 18 20.81 -4.44 -0.41
N ILE A 19 21.84 -3.64 -0.67
CA ILE A 19 22.30 -3.34 -2.03
C ILE A 19 22.71 -4.62 -2.81
N PRO A 20 23.61 -5.50 -2.30
CA PRO A 20 23.96 -6.74 -2.99
C PRO A 20 22.78 -7.73 -2.99
N LEU A 21 22.00 -7.78 -1.91
CA LEU A 21 20.87 -8.70 -1.79
C LEU A 21 19.74 -8.36 -2.76
N ALA A 22 19.49 -7.07 -3.01
CA ALA A 22 18.53 -6.60 -4.00
C ALA A 22 18.86 -7.15 -5.40
N GLY A 23 20.14 -7.20 -5.77
CA GLY A 23 20.58 -7.81 -7.03
C GLY A 23 20.23 -9.29 -7.12
N VAL A 24 20.32 -10.04 -6.02
CA VAL A 24 19.91 -11.45 -5.96
C VAL A 24 18.39 -11.60 -6.02
N LEU A 25 17.63 -10.76 -5.31
CA LEU A 25 16.16 -10.76 -5.32
C LEU A 25 15.59 -10.43 -6.70
N VAL A 26 16.24 -9.54 -7.46
CA VAL A 26 15.82 -9.24 -8.84
C VAL A 26 15.95 -10.46 -9.75
N ARG A 27 16.90 -11.36 -9.51
CA ARG A 27 17.00 -12.62 -10.26
C ARG A 27 15.82 -13.55 -10.01
N VAL A 28 15.20 -13.50 -8.83
CA VAL A 28 13.96 -14.25 -8.54
C VAL A 28 12.80 -13.72 -9.37
N LEU A 29 12.73 -12.39 -9.59
CA LEU A 29 11.73 -11.77 -10.47
C LEU A 29 11.94 -12.12 -11.95
N ALA A 30 13.16 -12.51 -12.35
CA ALA A 30 13.48 -12.94 -13.70
C ALA A 30 13.08 -14.40 -14.01
N VAL A 31 12.60 -15.15 -13.01
CA VAL A 31 12.11 -16.52 -13.21
C VAL A 31 10.86 -16.49 -14.11
N PRO A 32 10.75 -17.38 -15.12
CA PRO A 32 9.60 -17.40 -16.01
C PRO A 32 8.27 -17.44 -15.25
N PRO A 33 7.27 -16.60 -15.62
CA PRO A 33 6.00 -16.51 -14.90
C PRO A 33 5.27 -17.85 -14.77
N ARG A 34 5.45 -18.75 -15.75
CA ARG A 34 4.86 -20.11 -15.76
C ARG A 34 5.25 -20.95 -14.53
N VAL A 35 6.46 -20.73 -13.99
CA VAL A 35 6.97 -21.42 -12.81
C VAL A 35 6.78 -20.58 -11.55
N LEU A 36 6.87 -19.25 -11.68
CA LEU A 36 6.75 -18.33 -10.55
C LEU A 36 5.35 -18.35 -9.92
N TYR A 37 4.29 -18.32 -10.73
CA TYR A 37 2.91 -18.32 -10.22
C TYR A 37 2.57 -19.54 -9.35
N PRO A 38 2.80 -20.81 -9.76
CA PRO A 38 2.46 -21.96 -8.92
C PRO A 38 3.28 -22.01 -7.62
N ILE A 39 4.55 -21.58 -7.63
CA ILE A 39 5.38 -21.49 -6.43
C ILE A 39 4.82 -20.45 -5.46
N VAL A 40 4.50 -19.24 -5.95
CA VAL A 40 3.94 -18.16 -5.12
C VAL A 40 2.58 -18.57 -4.55
N LEU A 41 1.71 -19.19 -5.35
CA LEU A 41 0.43 -19.70 -4.88
C LEU A 41 0.62 -20.76 -3.78
N GLY A 42 1.49 -21.76 -4.01
CA GLY A 42 1.80 -22.79 -3.02
C GLY A 42 2.33 -22.21 -1.70
N LEU A 43 3.28 -21.28 -1.77
CA LEU A 43 3.81 -20.57 -0.61
C LEU A 43 2.72 -19.76 0.12
N THR A 44 1.81 -19.12 -0.60
CA THR A 44 0.73 -18.32 -0.01
C THR A 44 -0.29 -19.21 0.71
N PHE A 45 -0.60 -20.39 0.15
CA PHE A 45 -1.45 -21.38 0.82
C PHE A 45 -0.81 -21.90 2.11
N ILE A 46 0.46 -22.30 2.04
CA ILE A 46 1.21 -22.79 3.21
C ILE A 46 1.33 -21.67 4.26
N GLY A 47 1.67 -20.45 3.86
CA GLY A 47 1.83 -19.30 4.76
C GLY A 47 0.54 -18.91 5.47
N THR A 48 -0.59 -18.90 4.75
CA THR A 48 -1.90 -18.60 5.36
C THR A 48 -2.30 -19.66 6.36
N TYR A 49 -2.05 -20.93 6.05
CA TYR A 49 -2.30 -22.04 6.97
C TYR A 49 -1.40 -21.94 8.22
N ALA A 50 -0.12 -21.62 8.06
CA ALA A 50 0.82 -21.46 9.16
C ALA A 50 0.45 -20.31 10.13
N ILE A 51 -0.07 -19.18 9.62
CA ILE A 51 -0.38 -18.01 10.45
C ILE A 51 -1.72 -18.17 11.16
N ALA A 52 -2.76 -18.59 10.45
CA ALA A 52 -4.12 -18.57 10.98
C ALA A 52 -4.57 -19.92 11.56
N SER A 53 -3.92 -21.03 11.20
CA SER A 53 -4.29 -22.41 11.59
C SER A 53 -5.80 -22.68 11.48
N SER A 54 -6.48 -22.01 10.55
CA SER A 54 -7.94 -22.00 10.42
C SER A 54 -8.34 -22.20 8.96
N VAL A 55 -9.31 -23.09 8.75
CA VAL A 55 -9.86 -23.40 7.41
C VAL A 55 -10.61 -22.19 6.85
N ALA A 56 -11.17 -21.32 7.70
CA ALA A 56 -11.86 -20.11 7.28
C ALA A 56 -10.93 -19.15 6.51
N SER A 57 -9.68 -19.01 6.95
CA SER A 57 -8.68 -18.17 6.27
C SER A 57 -8.28 -18.73 4.91
N PHE A 58 -8.35 -20.04 4.72
CA PHE A 58 -8.14 -20.68 3.43
C PHE A 58 -9.26 -20.35 2.43
N TYR A 59 -10.52 -20.42 2.85
CA TYR A 59 -11.65 -19.98 2.02
C TYR A 59 -11.56 -18.49 1.69
N LEU A 60 -11.18 -17.67 2.65
CA LEU A 60 -11.01 -16.23 2.46
C LEU A 60 -9.90 -15.94 1.44
N LEU A 61 -8.76 -16.64 1.54
CA LEU A 61 -7.68 -16.58 0.56
C LEU A 61 -8.16 -16.93 -0.86
N LEU A 62 -8.93 -18.01 -1.02
CA LEU A 62 -9.47 -18.41 -2.31
C LEU A 62 -10.41 -17.35 -2.91
N VAL A 63 -11.34 -16.82 -2.10
CA VAL A 63 -12.26 -15.77 -2.53
C VAL A 63 -11.50 -14.50 -2.95
N PHE A 64 -10.54 -14.05 -2.15
CA PHE A 64 -9.71 -12.88 -2.47
C PHE A 64 -8.76 -13.13 -3.65
N GLY A 65 -8.29 -14.36 -3.85
CA GLY A 65 -7.49 -14.75 -5.02
C GLY A 65 -8.29 -14.67 -6.32
N ILE A 66 -9.54 -15.17 -6.30
CA ILE A 66 -10.47 -15.05 -7.44
C ILE A 66 -10.81 -13.57 -7.68
N PHE A 67 -11.09 -12.81 -6.62
CA PHE A 67 -11.35 -11.38 -6.73
C PHE A 67 -10.16 -10.64 -7.36
N GLY A 68 -8.94 -10.95 -6.93
CA GLY A 68 -7.72 -10.45 -7.55
C GLY A 68 -7.65 -10.76 -9.04
N TYR A 69 -7.87 -12.01 -9.45
CA TYR A 69 -7.89 -12.36 -10.88
C TYR A 69 -8.94 -11.58 -11.68
N LEU A 70 -10.12 -11.34 -11.09
CA LEU A 70 -11.19 -10.57 -11.71
C LEU A 70 -10.79 -9.09 -11.90
N MET A 71 -10.06 -8.51 -10.94
CA MET A 71 -9.52 -7.16 -11.06
C MET A 71 -8.50 -7.04 -12.19
N THR A 72 -7.66 -8.07 -12.40
CA THR A 72 -6.73 -8.12 -13.54
C THR A 72 -7.51 -8.11 -14.86
N LYS A 73 -8.56 -8.92 -14.96
CA LYS A 73 -9.42 -8.99 -16.15
C LYS A 73 -10.12 -7.66 -16.43
N ALA A 74 -10.54 -6.95 -15.40
CA ALA A 74 -11.17 -5.64 -15.50
C ALA A 74 -10.16 -4.48 -15.71
N SER A 75 -8.88 -4.78 -15.94
CA SER A 75 -7.81 -3.78 -16.16
C SER A 75 -7.66 -2.77 -15.01
N PHE A 76 -8.10 -3.13 -13.80
CA PHE A 76 -7.82 -2.31 -12.62
C PHE A 76 -6.36 -2.46 -12.21
N PRO A 77 -5.68 -1.36 -11.85
CA PRO A 77 -4.32 -1.44 -11.38
C PRO A 77 -4.31 -2.18 -10.04
N MET A 78 -3.69 -3.36 -10.02
CA MET A 78 -3.64 -4.21 -8.83
C MET A 78 -2.71 -3.64 -7.76
N SER A 79 -1.64 -2.97 -8.18
CA SER A 79 -0.61 -2.46 -7.28
C SER A 79 -1.14 -1.43 -6.25
N PRO A 80 -1.93 -0.41 -6.65
CA PRO A 80 -2.57 0.51 -5.70
C PRO A 80 -3.56 -0.18 -4.76
N PHE A 81 -4.26 -1.22 -5.22
CA PHE A 81 -5.22 -1.94 -4.39
C PHE A 81 -4.51 -2.71 -3.27
N VAL A 82 -3.44 -3.45 -3.59
CA VAL A 82 -2.62 -4.15 -2.59
C VAL A 82 -2.05 -3.14 -1.58
N LEU A 83 -1.55 -2.00 -2.05
CA LEU A 83 -1.07 -0.94 -1.17
C LEU A 83 -2.18 -0.42 -0.23
N ALA A 84 -3.38 -0.17 -0.76
CA ALA A 84 -4.53 0.28 0.02
C ALA A 84 -4.93 -0.73 1.11
N VAL A 85 -4.90 -2.03 0.80
CA VAL A 85 -5.22 -3.10 1.78
C VAL A 85 -4.17 -3.15 2.89
N ILE A 86 -2.88 -3.10 2.54
CA ILE A 86 -1.78 -3.13 3.52
C ILE A 86 -1.82 -1.89 4.43
N VAL A 87 -2.01 -0.71 3.85
CA VAL A 87 -2.05 0.55 4.59
C VAL A 87 -3.34 0.68 5.40
N GLY A 88 -4.46 0.13 4.92
CA GLY A 88 -5.77 0.26 5.54
C GLY A 88 -5.82 -0.24 6.98
N THR A 89 -5.19 -1.38 7.29
CA THR A 89 -5.15 -1.89 8.67
C THR A 89 -4.40 -0.95 9.60
N SER A 90 -3.27 -0.41 9.15
CA SER A 90 -2.47 0.55 9.90
C SER A 90 -3.23 1.87 10.07
N MET A 91 -3.87 2.37 9.00
CA MET A 91 -4.70 3.57 9.02
C MET A 91 -5.80 3.47 10.08
N GLU A 92 -6.54 2.35 10.07
CA GLU A 92 -7.62 2.11 11.02
C GLU A 92 -7.09 1.98 12.46
N GLN A 93 -5.93 1.34 12.66
CA GLN A 93 -5.27 1.31 13.97
C GLN A 93 -4.90 2.71 14.46
N TYR A 94 -4.31 3.55 13.61
CA TYR A 94 -3.97 4.93 13.98
C TYR A 94 -5.21 5.79 14.23
N PHE A 95 -6.26 5.62 13.43
CA PHE A 95 -7.54 6.28 13.65
C PHE A 95 -8.15 5.90 15.01
N ARG A 96 -8.27 4.60 15.31
CA ARG A 96 -8.76 4.13 16.61
C ARG A 96 -7.89 4.61 17.76
N ARG A 97 -6.57 4.62 17.58
CA ARG A 97 -5.62 5.12 18.58
C ARG A 97 -5.85 6.61 18.85
N ALA A 98 -5.99 7.43 17.81
CA ALA A 98 -6.28 8.86 17.93
C ALA A 98 -7.64 9.10 18.61
N TYR A 99 -8.67 8.34 18.23
CA TYR A 99 -10.01 8.46 18.81
C TYR A 99 -10.04 8.09 20.31
N LYS A 100 -9.33 7.01 20.70
CA LYS A 100 -9.17 6.62 22.11
C LYS A 100 -8.43 7.68 22.92
N ILE A 101 -7.34 8.25 22.37
CA ILE A 101 -6.59 9.33 23.03
C ILE A 101 -7.48 10.56 23.26
N SER A 102 -8.45 10.81 22.36
CA SER A 102 -9.39 11.92 22.49
C SER A 102 -10.58 11.66 23.44
N ASN A 103 -10.60 10.55 24.18
CA ASN A 103 -11.75 10.15 25.00
C ASN A 103 -13.09 10.19 24.23
N GLY A 104 -13.08 9.78 22.96
CA GLY A 104 -14.29 9.73 22.12
C GLY A 104 -14.71 11.04 21.45
N SER A 105 -13.97 12.14 21.63
CA SER A 105 -14.27 13.40 20.95
C SER A 105 -13.70 13.45 19.53
N MET A 106 -14.56 13.67 18.53
CA MET A 106 -14.13 13.82 17.14
C MET A 106 -13.37 15.13 16.89
N LYS A 107 -13.37 16.06 17.86
CA LYS A 107 -12.72 17.37 17.75
C LYS A 107 -11.19 17.28 17.64
N ILE A 108 -10.57 16.15 17.97
CA ILE A 108 -9.10 16.02 17.92
C ILE A 108 -8.54 16.22 16.50
N PHE A 109 -9.32 15.88 15.47
CA PHE A 109 -8.93 16.06 14.07
C PHE A 109 -8.93 17.54 13.64
N THR A 110 -9.57 18.43 14.41
CA THR A 110 -9.62 19.88 14.17
C THR A 110 -8.98 20.70 15.29
N SER A 111 -8.57 20.07 16.40
CA SER A 111 -8.04 20.78 17.57
C SER A 111 -6.62 21.32 17.36
N SER A 112 -5.84 20.72 16.46
CA SER A 112 -4.47 21.16 16.19
C SER A 112 -4.37 21.79 14.80
N PRO A 113 -3.66 22.93 14.65
CA PRO A 113 -3.40 23.53 13.34
C PRO A 113 -2.64 22.57 12.41
N ILE A 114 -1.81 21.67 12.94
CA ILE A 114 -1.14 20.62 12.15
C ILE A 114 -2.17 19.67 11.53
N CYS A 115 -3.19 19.25 12.30
CA CYS A 115 -4.22 18.35 11.79
C CYS A 115 -5.03 19.00 10.68
N ILE A 116 -5.38 20.27 10.82
CA ILE A 116 -6.11 21.03 9.80
C ILE A 116 -5.29 21.12 8.51
N ILE A 117 -4.00 21.48 8.60
CA ILE A 117 -3.11 21.53 7.43
C ILE A 117 -3.02 20.17 6.74
N LEU A 118 -2.85 19.09 7.51
CA LEU A 118 -2.78 17.73 6.98
C LEU A 118 -4.08 17.31 6.28
N LEU A 119 -5.23 17.66 6.85
CA LEU A 119 -6.55 17.33 6.32
C LEU A 119 -6.81 18.07 5.00
N ILE A 120 -6.44 19.35 4.94
CA ILE A 120 -6.46 20.14 3.69
C ILE A 120 -5.55 19.49 2.63
N LEU A 121 -4.36 19.03 3.02
CA LEU A 121 -3.41 18.40 2.10
C LEU A 121 -3.93 17.06 1.55
N ILE A 122 -4.59 16.25 2.39
CA ILE A 122 -5.23 14.99 1.98
C ILE A 122 -6.33 15.27 0.94
N VAL A 123 -7.24 16.20 1.26
CA VAL A 123 -8.31 16.62 0.36
C VAL A 123 -7.71 17.13 -0.95
N GLY A 124 -6.73 18.04 -0.87
CA GLY A 124 -6.01 18.56 -2.02
C GLY A 124 -5.39 17.46 -2.89
N SER A 125 -4.72 16.48 -2.28
CA SER A 125 -4.08 15.36 -2.99
C SER A 125 -5.06 14.46 -3.74
N ILE A 126 -6.26 14.23 -3.18
CA ILE A 126 -7.31 13.45 -3.83
C ILE A 126 -7.90 14.22 -5.02
N PHE A 127 -8.12 15.53 -4.88
CA PHE A 127 -8.77 16.35 -5.91
C PHE A 127 -7.80 16.83 -7.01
N LEU A 128 -6.50 16.99 -6.72
CA LEU A 128 -5.46 17.36 -7.69
C LEU A 128 -5.45 16.51 -8.98
N PRO A 129 -5.42 15.15 -8.94
CA PRO A 129 -5.41 14.34 -10.15
C PRO A 129 -6.73 14.40 -10.93
N LEU A 130 -7.86 14.62 -10.26
CA LEU A 130 -9.18 14.81 -10.89
C LEU A 130 -9.26 16.15 -11.64
N ILE A 131 -8.77 17.22 -11.01
CA ILE A 131 -8.69 18.57 -11.59
C ILE A 131 -7.73 18.58 -12.77
N GLN A 132 -6.54 17.97 -12.64
CA GLN A 132 -5.54 17.90 -13.71
C GLN A 132 -6.02 17.10 -14.93
N LYS A 133 -6.70 15.96 -14.73
CA LYS A 133 -7.29 15.19 -15.84
C LYS A 133 -8.37 15.99 -16.58
N THR A 134 -9.19 16.76 -15.86
CA THR A 134 -10.25 17.59 -16.43
C THR A 134 -9.68 18.78 -17.21
N PHE A 135 -8.67 19.48 -16.64
CA PHE A 135 -8.01 20.62 -17.30
C PHE A 135 -7.20 20.21 -18.55
N LYS A 136 -6.52 19.06 -18.52
CA LYS A 136 -5.74 18.55 -19.66
C LYS A 136 -6.64 18.11 -20.82
N LYS A 137 -7.81 17.53 -20.52
CA LYS A 137 -8.84 17.18 -21.51
C LYS A 137 -9.42 18.43 -22.20
N TRP A 138 -9.65 19.50 -21.43
CA TRP A 138 -10.16 20.79 -21.94
C TRP A 138 -9.14 21.51 -22.85
N LYS A 139 -7.84 21.44 -22.52
CA LYS A 139 -6.77 22.09 -23.31
C LYS A 139 -6.50 21.37 -24.64
N MET A 140 -6.63 20.03 -24.70
CA MET A 140 -6.48 19.26 -25.94
C MET A 140 -7.64 19.47 -26.92
N GLN A 141 -8.87 19.69 -26.44
CA GLN A 141 -10.02 19.98 -27.30
C GLN A 141 -9.92 21.35 -28.00
N ARG A 142 -9.31 22.35 -27.35
CA ARG A 142 -9.08 23.68 -27.96
C ARG A 142 -7.95 23.70 -29.01
N GLN A 143 -7.00 22.76 -28.95
CA GLN A 143 -5.90 22.66 -29.93
C GLN A 143 -6.26 21.81 -31.15
N ALA A 144 -7.28 20.94 -31.07
CA ALA A 144 -7.78 20.17 -32.19
C ALA A 144 -8.82 20.93 -33.05
N GLN A 145 -9.19 22.15 -32.65
CA GLN A 145 -10.14 23.03 -33.35
C GLN A 145 -9.48 24.30 -33.95
N ALA A 146 -8.16 24.43 -33.84
CA ALA A 146 -7.35 25.48 -34.47
C ALA A 146 -6.44 24.85 -35.52
#